data_AF-A0A7Z7IDE1-F1
#
_entry.id   AF-A0A7Z7IDE1-F1
#
_cell.length_a   1.000
_cell.length_b   1.000
_cell.length_c   1.000
_cell.angle_alpha   90.00
_cell.angle_beta   90.00
_cell.angle_gamma   90.00
#
_symmetry.space_group_name_H-M   'P 1'
#
loop_
_entity.id
_entity.type
_entity.pdbx_description
1 polymer ?
#
loop_
_entity_poly.entity_id
_entity_poly.type
_entity_poly.pdbx_seq_one_letter_code
_entity_poly.pdbx_strand_id
1 'polypeptide(L)'
;MDKFVLDQAEGLRRLLTNAGSRVVAVAGGPAGIGCTSTVANLAAALAIHGRDVLVIDERQNAGSLSKMLGLNDTGALASVMSGRRFLQDAVTRTPFGFSLLAAPRDERISHDAGQCRALLDGPADIVLIDSQLDRNGALSSLAAQAHDFLIVTRVAAAAITEAYACMKRLHYAHAIGQFRVLVNHVQNATDAVTAFENLSGVASRYLAVSLAQAGYVAEDARVSRARELARCAVEAFPATPAARDYRQIAAELLHWPMRPAPLRRDDIERGMTAMKGAGDGQSECRAGAPAARELSSTASM
;
A
#
# COMPACT_ATOMS: atom_id res chain seq x y z
N MET A 1 8.89 -29.69 -15.40
CA MET A 1 10.34 -29.90 -15.14
C MET A 1 10.97 -28.53 -15.06
N ASP A 2 11.00 -27.96 -13.86
CA ASP A 2 10.82 -26.52 -13.73
C ASP A 2 12.17 -25.83 -13.55
N LYS A 3 12.75 -25.44 -14.69
CA LYS A 3 13.98 -24.64 -14.73
C LYS A 3 13.63 -23.15 -14.74
N PHE A 4 13.01 -22.67 -13.66
CA PHE A 4 12.87 -21.24 -13.39
C PHE A 4 14.27 -20.65 -13.17
N VAL A 5 14.88 -20.19 -14.26
CA VAL A 5 16.08 -19.35 -14.22
C VAL A 5 15.64 -18.02 -13.61
N LEU A 6 16.04 -17.77 -12.36
CA LEU A 6 16.06 -16.42 -11.80
C LEU A 6 16.89 -15.54 -12.73
N ASP A 7 16.25 -14.57 -13.40
CA ASP A 7 16.95 -13.64 -14.27
C ASP A 7 17.92 -12.80 -13.43
N GLN A 8 19.21 -13.07 -13.57
CA GLN A 8 20.26 -12.40 -12.82
C GLN A 8 20.33 -10.90 -13.15
N ALA A 9 19.75 -10.46 -14.26
CA ALA A 9 19.60 -9.05 -14.57
C ALA A 9 18.49 -8.36 -13.77
N GLU A 10 17.49 -9.06 -13.21
CA GLU A 10 16.37 -8.41 -12.51
C GLU A 10 16.81 -7.73 -11.20
N GLY A 11 17.69 -8.38 -10.44
CA GLY A 11 18.32 -7.76 -9.27
C GLY A 11 19.12 -6.51 -9.63
N LEU A 12 19.77 -6.50 -10.80
CA LEU A 12 20.50 -5.33 -11.30
C LEU A 12 19.55 -4.24 -11.80
N ARG A 13 18.42 -4.58 -12.45
CA ARG A 13 17.37 -3.63 -12.83
C ARG A 13 16.81 -2.91 -11.61
N ARG A 14 16.47 -3.64 -10.53
CA ARG A 14 15.96 -3.04 -9.27
C ARG A 14 17.00 -2.12 -8.60
N LEU A 15 18.28 -2.49 -8.60
CA LEU A 15 19.37 -1.62 -8.10
C LEU A 15 19.55 -0.34 -8.93
N LEU A 16 19.28 -0.39 -10.24
CA LEU A 16 19.40 0.76 -11.15
C LEU A 16 18.16 1.66 -11.20
N THR A 17 16.96 1.13 -10.95
CA THR A 17 15.72 1.92 -10.86
C THR A 17 15.47 2.52 -9.47
N ASN A 18 16.11 1.96 -8.43
CA ASN A 18 15.98 2.39 -7.03
C ASN A 18 14.52 2.44 -6.54
N ALA A 19 13.66 1.62 -7.15
CA ALA A 19 12.21 1.62 -6.95
C ALA A 19 11.83 0.64 -5.83
N GLY A 20 11.74 1.14 -4.60
CA GLY A 20 11.16 0.40 -3.48
C GLY A 20 9.71 -0.02 -3.75
N SER A 21 9.31 -1.16 -3.19
CA SER A 21 8.06 -1.87 -3.48
C SER A 21 6.82 -0.99 -3.36
N ARG A 22 5.88 -1.10 -4.30
CA ARG A 22 4.60 -0.35 -4.23
C ARG A 22 3.70 -0.94 -3.15
N VAL A 23 3.63 -0.29 -1.99
CA VAL A 23 2.77 -0.69 -0.90
C VAL A 23 1.37 -0.09 -1.08
N VAL A 24 0.34 -0.95 -1.18
CA VAL A 24 -1.07 -0.55 -1.27
C VAL A 24 -1.85 -1.18 -0.12
N ALA A 25 -2.39 -0.35 0.76
CA ALA A 25 -3.29 -0.81 1.82
C ALA A 25 -4.73 -0.89 1.30
N VAL A 26 -5.32 -2.08 1.32
CA VAL A 26 -6.70 -2.32 0.91
C VAL A 26 -7.58 -2.40 2.14
N ALA A 27 -8.59 -1.54 2.19
CA ALA A 27 -9.57 -1.44 3.27
C ALA A 27 -10.99 -1.29 2.70
N GLY A 28 -12.00 -1.16 3.55
CA GLY A 28 -13.38 -1.00 3.11
C GLY A 28 -14.34 -0.69 4.26
N GLY A 29 -15.63 -0.72 3.95
CA GLY A 29 -16.72 -0.58 4.92
C GLY A 29 -17.01 -1.88 5.71
N PRO A 30 -18.24 -2.41 5.67
CA PRO A 30 -18.65 -3.52 6.53
C PRO A 30 -18.15 -4.88 5.99
N ALA A 31 -18.24 -5.90 6.85
CA ALA A 31 -17.96 -7.27 6.45
C ALA A 31 -18.82 -7.71 5.24
N GLY A 32 -18.25 -8.57 4.39
CA GLY A 32 -18.95 -9.12 3.21
C GLY A 32 -18.88 -8.28 1.94
N ILE A 33 -18.47 -7.00 1.97
CA ILE A 33 -18.38 -6.19 0.74
C ILE A 33 -17.32 -6.68 -0.25
N GLY A 34 -16.25 -7.34 0.24
CA GLY A 34 -15.34 -8.15 -0.58
C GLY A 34 -13.87 -7.76 -0.58
N CYS A 35 -13.34 -7.05 0.43
CA CYS A 35 -11.91 -6.65 0.50
C CYS A 35 -10.95 -7.83 0.27
N THR A 36 -11.03 -8.88 1.09
CA THR A 36 -10.13 -10.05 1.02
C THR A 36 -10.17 -10.74 -0.34
N SER A 37 -11.37 -10.89 -0.92
CA SER A 37 -11.52 -11.40 -2.29
C SER A 37 -10.98 -10.45 -3.36
N THR A 38 -11.07 -9.13 -3.14
CA THR A 38 -10.49 -8.11 -4.04
C THR A 38 -8.97 -8.19 -4.00
N VAL A 39 -8.37 -8.29 -2.82
CA VAL A 39 -6.91 -8.44 -2.62
C VAL A 39 -6.40 -9.70 -3.32
N ALA A 40 -7.05 -10.85 -3.11
CA ALA A 40 -6.66 -12.12 -3.74
C ALA A 40 -6.68 -12.06 -5.27
N ASN A 41 -7.77 -11.53 -5.84
CA ASN A 41 -7.90 -11.43 -7.29
C ASN A 41 -6.98 -10.37 -7.91
N LEU A 42 -6.78 -9.24 -7.22
CA LEU A 42 -5.83 -8.20 -7.64
C LEU A 42 -4.39 -8.72 -7.59
N ALA A 43 -4.02 -9.49 -6.57
CA ALA A 43 -2.71 -10.13 -6.46
C ALA A 43 -2.46 -11.14 -7.60
N ALA A 44 -3.43 -12.03 -7.87
CA ALA A 44 -3.35 -12.97 -8.99
C ALA A 44 -3.30 -12.24 -10.36
N ALA A 45 -4.06 -11.15 -10.51
CA ALA A 45 -4.06 -10.35 -11.73
C ALA A 45 -2.72 -9.60 -11.96
N LEU A 46 -2.11 -9.08 -10.90
CA LEU A 46 -0.79 -8.45 -10.95
C LEU A 46 0.34 -9.47 -11.21
N ALA A 47 0.24 -10.67 -10.65
CA ALA A 47 1.16 -11.77 -10.96
C ALA A 47 1.06 -12.22 -12.44
N ILE A 48 -0.15 -12.23 -13.03
CA ILE A 48 -0.36 -12.46 -14.47
C ILE A 48 0.29 -11.35 -15.32
N HIS A 49 0.36 -10.11 -14.82
CA HIS A 49 1.13 -9.02 -15.43
C HIS A 49 2.65 -9.05 -15.10
N GLY A 50 3.16 -10.20 -14.63
CA GLY A 50 4.59 -10.44 -14.43
C GLY A 50 5.22 -9.65 -13.29
N ARG A 51 4.47 -9.35 -12.22
CA ARG A 51 5.00 -8.72 -11.00
C ARG A 51 5.20 -9.72 -9.87
N ASP A 52 6.29 -9.56 -9.12
CA ASP A 52 6.43 -10.19 -7.81
C ASP A 52 5.48 -9.49 -6.82
N VAL A 53 4.41 -10.18 -6.43
CA VAL A 53 3.41 -9.66 -5.49
C VAL A 53 3.53 -10.36 -4.14
N LEU A 54 3.73 -9.57 -3.08
CA LEU A 54 3.51 -10.00 -1.70
C LEU A 54 2.14 -9.52 -1.22
N VAL A 55 1.38 -10.41 -0.60
CA VAL A 55 0.15 -10.08 0.12
C VAL A 55 0.39 -10.24 1.62
N ILE A 56 0.00 -9.23 2.38
CA ILE A 56 0.06 -9.19 3.84
C ILE A 56 -1.39 -9.25 4.36
N ASP A 57 -1.72 -10.31 5.10
CA ASP A 57 -3.08 -10.55 5.63
C ASP A 57 -3.12 -10.19 7.12
N GLU A 58 -3.79 -9.10 7.47
CA GLU A 58 -3.88 -8.63 8.86
C GLU A 58 -5.00 -9.33 9.67
N ARG A 59 -5.81 -10.19 9.03
CA ARG A 59 -7.05 -10.74 9.60
C ARG A 59 -6.80 -12.07 10.31
N GLN A 60 -7.27 -12.17 11.56
CA GLN A 60 -7.12 -13.40 12.36
C GLN A 60 -8.30 -14.38 12.22
N ASN A 61 -9.47 -13.90 11.79
CA ASN A 61 -10.76 -14.60 11.91
C ASN A 61 -11.06 -15.56 10.74
N ALA A 62 -12.30 -16.04 10.61
CA ALA A 62 -12.71 -16.97 9.54
C ALA A 62 -12.69 -16.35 8.11
N GLY A 63 -12.60 -15.01 8.01
CA GLY A 63 -12.45 -14.27 6.76
C GLY A 63 -11.00 -13.87 6.44
N SER A 64 -9.99 -14.55 7.01
CA SER A 64 -8.59 -14.36 6.62
C SER A 64 -8.33 -14.90 5.21
N LEU A 65 -7.43 -14.28 4.47
CA LEU A 65 -7.07 -14.66 3.11
C LEU A 65 -6.47 -16.08 3.07
N SER A 66 -5.62 -16.39 4.05
CA SER A 66 -5.08 -17.74 4.28
C SER A 66 -6.17 -18.81 4.26
N LYS A 67 -7.23 -18.65 5.06
CA LYS A 67 -8.35 -19.60 5.15
C LYS A 67 -9.23 -19.56 3.90
N MET A 68 -9.43 -18.39 3.30
CA MET A 68 -10.16 -18.22 2.04
C MET A 68 -9.52 -19.00 0.87
N LEU A 69 -8.21 -19.24 0.93
CA LEU A 69 -7.43 -19.98 -0.07
C LEU A 69 -7.04 -21.40 0.39
N GLY A 70 -7.57 -21.88 1.52
CA GLY A 70 -7.27 -23.22 2.06
C GLY A 70 -5.82 -23.41 2.49
N LEU A 71 -5.09 -22.33 2.77
CA LEU A 71 -3.67 -22.34 3.11
C LEU A 71 -3.44 -22.46 4.62
N ASN A 72 -2.58 -23.40 5.01
CA ASN A 72 -2.12 -23.58 6.39
C ASN A 72 -1.05 -22.54 6.75
N ASP A 73 -1.47 -21.31 7.02
CA ASP A 73 -0.55 -20.24 7.46
C ASP A 73 -0.30 -20.30 8.99
N THR A 74 0.96 -20.11 9.38
CA THR A 74 1.43 -20.10 10.77
C THR A 74 2.03 -18.74 11.09
N GLY A 75 1.14 -17.78 11.42
CA GLY A 75 1.39 -16.34 11.60
C GLY A 75 2.82 -15.95 11.96
N ALA A 76 3.62 -15.64 10.94
CA ALA A 76 5.07 -15.63 11.05
C ALA A 76 5.69 -14.25 11.28
N LEU A 77 4.93 -13.15 11.13
CA LEU A 77 5.43 -11.77 11.24
C LEU A 77 6.22 -11.52 12.53
N ALA A 78 5.70 -11.96 13.69
CA ALA A 78 6.38 -11.77 14.97
C ALA A 78 7.73 -12.51 15.06
N SER A 79 7.90 -13.62 14.34
CA SER A 79 9.18 -14.35 14.24
C SER A 79 10.15 -13.67 13.28
N VAL A 80 9.66 -13.08 12.19
CA VAL A 80 10.49 -12.27 11.27
C VAL A 80 10.97 -10.99 11.95
N MET A 81 10.07 -10.25 12.59
CA MET A 81 10.37 -8.99 13.30
C MET A 81 11.28 -9.17 14.53
N SER A 82 11.40 -10.40 15.05
CA SER A 82 12.37 -10.75 16.11
C SER A 82 13.62 -11.47 15.59
N GLY A 83 13.84 -11.51 14.27
CA GLY A 83 15.04 -12.11 13.65
C GLY A 83 15.13 -13.63 13.77
N ARG A 84 14.06 -14.31 14.22
CA ARG A 84 14.03 -15.78 14.46
C ARG A 84 13.66 -16.62 13.24
N ARG A 85 13.27 -15.98 12.13
CA ARG A 85 12.93 -16.61 10.83
C ARG A 85 13.17 -15.59 9.72
N PHE A 86 13.71 -15.98 8.57
CA PHE A 86 13.84 -15.05 7.45
C PHE A 86 12.48 -14.82 6.78
N LEU A 87 12.28 -13.64 6.18
CA LEU A 87 11.04 -13.30 5.48
C LEU A 87 10.68 -14.33 4.41
N GLN A 88 11.68 -14.81 3.66
CA GLN A 88 11.52 -15.82 2.61
C GLN A 88 10.96 -17.15 3.14
N ASP A 89 11.28 -17.53 4.38
CA ASP A 89 10.81 -18.79 4.98
C ASP A 89 9.42 -18.59 5.61
N ALA A 90 9.10 -17.36 6.01
CA ALA A 90 7.84 -16.95 6.62
C ALA A 90 6.71 -16.73 5.60
N VAL A 91 7.06 -16.53 4.33
CA VAL A 91 6.14 -16.31 3.22
C VAL A 91 5.66 -17.63 2.62
N THR A 92 4.34 -17.81 2.54
CA THR A 92 3.69 -18.90 1.82
C THR A 92 3.52 -18.52 0.34
N ARG A 93 4.24 -19.19 -0.57
CA ARG A 93 3.98 -19.07 -2.02
C ARG A 93 2.64 -19.74 -2.35
N THR A 94 1.73 -19.00 -2.97
CA THR A 94 0.43 -19.53 -3.41
C THR A 94 0.53 -20.16 -4.80
N PRO A 95 -0.35 -21.12 -5.15
CA PRO A 95 -0.44 -21.62 -6.53
C PRO A 95 -1.04 -20.60 -7.52
N PHE A 96 -1.37 -19.38 -7.06
CA PHE A 96 -2.02 -18.32 -7.85
C PHE A 96 -1.03 -17.24 -8.32
N GLY A 97 0.28 -17.52 -8.24
CA GLY A 97 1.35 -16.64 -8.74
C GLY A 97 1.83 -15.58 -7.75
N PHE A 98 1.16 -15.38 -6.61
CA PHE A 98 1.58 -14.42 -5.58
C PHE A 98 2.03 -15.08 -4.27
N SER A 99 2.72 -14.31 -3.45
CA SER A 99 3.20 -14.68 -2.11
C SER A 99 2.27 -14.17 -1.01
N LEU A 100 2.08 -14.92 0.08
CA LEU A 100 1.24 -14.56 1.22
C LEU A 100 2.04 -14.57 2.54
N LEU A 101 1.78 -13.59 3.40
CA LEU A 101 2.26 -13.54 4.78
C LEU A 101 1.10 -13.21 5.73
N ALA A 102 0.70 -14.14 6.58
CA ALA A 102 -0.16 -13.79 7.72
C ALA A 102 0.58 -12.87 8.69
N ALA A 103 0.04 -11.66 8.82
CA ALA A 103 0.49 -10.56 9.67
C ALA A 103 -0.62 -10.15 10.66
N PRO A 104 -1.19 -11.11 11.43
CA PRO A 104 -2.39 -10.88 12.25
C PRO A 104 -2.20 -9.68 13.19
N ARG A 105 -3.03 -8.64 13.03
CA ARG A 105 -2.89 -7.40 13.81
C ARG A 105 -3.19 -7.65 15.30
N ASP A 106 -2.21 -7.36 16.16
CA ASP A 106 -2.35 -7.31 17.62
C ASP A 106 -2.10 -5.87 18.08
N GLU A 107 -3.07 -5.26 18.76
CA GLU A 107 -3.01 -3.86 19.20
C GLU A 107 -1.96 -3.62 20.30
N ARG A 108 -1.43 -4.69 20.90
CA ARG A 108 -0.37 -4.63 21.92
C ARG A 108 1.04 -4.65 21.32
N ILE A 109 1.19 -4.90 20.02
CA ILE A 109 2.47 -5.07 19.34
C ILE A 109 2.66 -3.94 18.32
N SER A 110 3.38 -2.90 18.73
CA SER A 110 3.91 -1.90 17.80
C SER A 110 5.26 -2.38 17.26
N HIS A 111 5.36 -2.58 15.95
CA HIS A 111 6.63 -2.85 15.29
C HIS A 111 7.33 -1.53 14.91
N ASP A 112 8.66 -1.54 14.94
CA ASP A 112 9.47 -0.39 14.53
C ASP A 112 9.21 0.02 13.07
N ALA A 113 9.28 1.32 12.81
CA ALA A 113 9.05 1.89 11.48
C ALA A 113 10.11 1.42 10.47
N GLY A 114 11.39 1.38 10.87
CA GLY A 114 12.50 0.93 10.04
C GLY A 114 12.44 -0.57 9.74
N GLN A 115 12.13 -1.40 10.74
CA GLN A 115 11.89 -2.84 10.55
C GLN A 115 10.72 -3.12 9.60
N CYS A 116 9.60 -2.42 9.78
CA CYS A 116 8.46 -2.53 8.85
C CYS A 116 8.80 -2.03 7.44
N ARG A 117 9.57 -0.95 7.31
CA ARG A 117 10.05 -0.44 6.02
C ARG A 117 10.95 -1.46 5.32
N ALA A 118 11.91 -2.06 6.02
CA ALA A 118 12.81 -3.07 5.49
C ALA A 118 12.11 -4.40 5.10
N LEU A 119 10.97 -4.74 5.72
CA LEU A 119 10.12 -5.85 5.25
C LEU A 119 9.36 -5.48 3.97
N LEU A 120 8.83 -4.26 3.91
CA LEU A 120 8.01 -3.77 2.80
C LEU A 120 8.84 -3.53 1.54
N ASP A 121 10.04 -2.95 1.65
CA ASP A 121 11.02 -2.77 0.57
C ASP A 121 11.78 -4.08 0.24
N GLY A 122 11.15 -5.24 0.50
CA GLY A 122 11.68 -6.56 0.21
C GLY A 122 11.66 -6.93 -1.28
N PRO A 123 11.87 -8.21 -1.64
CA PRO A 123 12.04 -8.65 -3.03
C PRO A 123 10.74 -8.68 -3.88
N ALA A 124 9.69 -7.93 -3.49
CA ALA A 124 8.44 -7.82 -4.23
C ALA A 124 8.37 -6.47 -4.96
N ASP A 125 7.80 -6.43 -6.17
CA ASP A 125 7.51 -5.17 -6.85
C ASP A 125 6.32 -4.44 -6.20
N ILE A 126 5.37 -5.20 -5.67
CA ILE A 126 4.10 -4.71 -5.12
C ILE A 126 3.77 -5.47 -3.83
N VAL A 127 3.38 -4.72 -2.79
CA VAL A 127 2.84 -5.25 -1.55
C VAL A 127 1.38 -4.84 -1.42
N LEU A 128 0.46 -5.80 -1.41
CA LEU A 128 -0.95 -5.56 -1.07
C LEU A 128 -1.21 -5.93 0.39
N ILE A 129 -1.80 -5.04 1.17
CA ILE A 129 -2.15 -5.32 2.57
C ILE A 129 -3.67 -5.42 2.70
N ASP A 130 -4.22 -6.60 3.06
CA ASP A 130 -5.64 -6.73 3.43
C ASP A 130 -5.81 -6.22 4.86
N SER A 131 -5.99 -4.91 5.00
CA SER A 131 -5.79 -4.23 6.27
C SER A 131 -7.00 -4.35 7.20
N GLN A 132 -6.70 -4.45 8.50
CA GLN A 132 -7.69 -4.43 9.57
C GLN A 132 -7.54 -3.17 10.43
N LEU A 133 -8.46 -2.23 10.23
CA LEU A 133 -8.57 -1.03 11.08
C LEU A 133 -9.25 -1.35 12.40
N ASP A 134 -8.88 -0.63 13.46
CA ASP A 134 -9.68 -0.60 14.69
C ASP A 134 -10.95 0.29 14.54
N ARG A 135 -11.72 0.38 15.63
CA ARG A 135 -12.93 1.24 15.70
C ARG A 135 -12.64 2.74 15.50
N ASN A 136 -11.43 3.20 15.79
CA ASN A 136 -11.03 4.61 15.68
C ASN A 136 -10.41 4.95 14.31
N GLY A 137 -9.91 3.95 13.57
CA GLY A 137 -9.16 4.11 12.32
C GLY A 137 -7.67 3.80 12.41
N ALA A 138 -7.16 3.29 13.54
CA ALA A 138 -5.75 2.97 13.71
C ALA A 138 -5.32 1.82 12.78
N LEU A 139 -4.24 2.06 12.02
CA LEU A 139 -3.57 1.11 11.15
C LEU A 139 -2.60 0.22 11.95
N SER A 140 -1.95 -0.74 11.29
CA SER A 140 -0.73 -1.38 11.79
C SER A 140 0.52 -0.56 11.42
N SER A 141 1.69 -0.90 11.97
CA SER A 141 2.99 -0.32 11.53
C SER A 141 3.38 -0.68 10.08
N LEU A 142 2.70 -1.65 9.45
CA LEU A 142 2.87 -1.99 8.03
C LEU A 142 1.91 -1.14 7.18
N ALA A 143 0.61 -1.20 7.47
CA ALA A 143 -0.41 -0.49 6.70
C ALA A 143 -0.30 1.05 6.79
N ALA A 144 0.29 1.58 7.87
CA ALA A 144 0.64 3.00 7.99
C ALA A 144 1.70 3.49 6.98
N GLN A 145 2.41 2.58 6.30
CA GLN A 145 3.46 2.91 5.34
C GLN A 145 3.03 2.79 3.87
N ALA A 146 1.75 2.56 3.61
CA ALA A 146 1.21 2.44 2.26
C ALA A 146 1.30 3.74 1.46
N HIS A 147 1.68 3.62 0.18
CA HIS A 147 1.75 4.71 -0.79
C HIS A 147 0.36 5.06 -1.36
N ASP A 148 -0.53 4.06 -1.44
CA ASP A 148 -1.93 4.23 -1.87
C ASP A 148 -2.86 3.48 -0.91
N PHE A 149 -3.98 4.10 -0.54
CA PHE A 149 -5.08 3.47 0.21
C PHE A 149 -6.24 3.19 -0.73
N LEU A 150 -6.57 1.90 -0.91
CA LEU A 150 -7.65 1.42 -1.78
C LEU A 150 -8.87 1.06 -0.92
N ILE A 151 -9.93 1.86 -1.01
CA ILE A 151 -11.20 1.63 -0.34
C ILE A 151 -12.13 0.85 -1.27
N VAL A 152 -12.48 -0.38 -0.87
CA VAL A 152 -13.49 -1.20 -1.56
C VAL A 152 -14.87 -0.86 -1.02
N THR A 153 -15.83 -0.68 -1.91
CA THR A 153 -17.26 -0.47 -1.59
C THR A 153 -18.17 -1.18 -2.59
N ARG A 154 -19.48 -0.95 -2.53
CA ARG A 154 -20.50 -1.45 -3.48
C ARG A 154 -21.53 -0.36 -3.77
N VAL A 155 -22.31 -0.51 -4.83
CA VAL A 155 -23.49 0.33 -5.13
C VAL A 155 -24.65 0.00 -4.18
N ALA A 156 -24.50 0.38 -2.92
CA ALA A 156 -25.52 0.23 -1.87
C ALA A 156 -25.34 1.32 -0.81
N ALA A 157 -26.43 2.00 -0.41
CA ALA A 157 -26.37 3.17 0.47
C ALA A 157 -25.63 2.93 1.80
N ALA A 158 -25.80 1.75 2.41
CA ALA A 158 -25.06 1.35 3.61
C ALA A 158 -23.56 1.17 3.35
N ALA A 159 -23.17 0.55 2.22
CA ALA A 159 -21.76 0.34 1.87
C ALA A 159 -21.04 1.65 1.52
N ILE A 160 -21.75 2.61 0.90
CA ILE A 160 -21.23 3.95 0.60
C ILE A 160 -21.04 4.75 1.90
N THR A 161 -22.04 4.76 2.78
CA THR A 161 -21.95 5.41 4.11
C THR A 161 -20.79 4.86 4.94
N GLU A 162 -20.62 3.54 4.99
CA GLU A 162 -19.52 2.91 5.71
C GLU A 162 -18.14 3.12 5.06
N ALA A 163 -18.06 3.18 3.72
CA ALA A 163 -16.83 3.55 3.03
C ALA A 163 -16.42 5.00 3.34
N TYR A 164 -17.37 5.92 3.38
CA TYR A 164 -17.15 7.29 3.83
C TYR A 164 -16.73 7.35 5.31
N ALA A 165 -17.37 6.57 6.20
CA ALA A 165 -16.99 6.47 7.61
C ALA A 165 -15.59 5.84 7.80
N CYS A 166 -15.18 4.95 6.91
CA CYS A 166 -13.82 4.38 6.86
C CYS A 166 -12.78 5.45 6.44
N MET A 167 -13.03 6.16 5.34
CA MET A 167 -12.20 7.30 4.90
C MET A 167 -12.10 8.38 5.99
N LYS A 168 -13.21 8.73 6.64
CA LYS A 168 -13.27 9.70 7.74
C LYS A 168 -12.37 9.31 8.92
N ARG A 169 -12.43 8.04 9.35
CA ARG A 169 -11.57 7.50 10.42
C ARG A 169 -10.08 7.53 10.02
N LEU A 170 -9.75 7.04 8.83
CA LEU A 170 -8.38 7.06 8.29
C LEU A 170 -7.81 8.48 8.17
N HIS A 171 -8.63 9.42 7.71
CA HIS A 171 -8.26 10.83 7.58
C HIS A 171 -7.94 11.46 8.94
N TYR A 172 -8.82 11.34 9.94
CA TYR A 172 -8.57 11.94 11.25
C TYR A 172 -7.47 11.24 12.06
N ALA A 173 -7.26 9.93 11.87
CA ALA A 173 -6.21 9.20 12.57
C ALA A 173 -4.81 9.41 11.98
N HIS A 174 -4.68 9.55 10.65
CA HIS A 174 -3.38 9.53 9.96
C HIS A 174 -3.15 10.69 8.96
N ALA A 175 -4.04 11.69 8.95
CA ALA A 175 -4.03 12.82 8.01
C ALA A 175 -4.07 12.43 6.51
N ILE A 176 -4.59 11.24 6.17
CA ILE A 176 -4.68 10.76 4.79
C ILE A 176 -5.67 11.62 4.01
N GLY A 177 -5.16 12.47 3.12
CA GLY A 177 -5.94 13.38 2.29
C GLY A 177 -6.39 12.81 0.93
N GLN A 178 -5.91 11.62 0.55
CA GLN A 178 -6.20 11.03 -0.77
C GLN A 178 -6.43 9.52 -0.68
N PHE A 179 -7.50 9.03 -1.30
CA PHE A 179 -7.82 7.59 -1.40
C PHE A 179 -8.10 7.19 -2.84
N ARG A 180 -8.06 5.89 -3.10
CA ARG A 180 -8.57 5.26 -4.32
C ARG A 180 -9.84 4.47 -4.00
N VAL A 181 -10.79 4.40 -4.93
CA VAL A 181 -12.06 3.70 -4.72
C VAL A 181 -12.28 2.62 -5.77
N LEU A 182 -12.53 1.40 -5.32
CA LEU A 182 -12.97 0.27 -6.14
C LEU A 182 -14.43 -0.05 -5.80
N VAL A 183 -15.31 0.06 -6.80
CA VAL A 183 -16.72 -0.32 -6.64
C VAL A 183 -16.89 -1.78 -7.07
N ASN A 184 -17.09 -2.67 -6.10
CA ASN A 184 -17.25 -4.11 -6.31
C ASN A 184 -18.73 -4.48 -6.54
N HIS A 185 -18.97 -5.63 -7.17
CA HIS A 185 -20.29 -6.26 -7.31
C HIS A 185 -21.28 -5.38 -8.10
N VAL A 186 -20.83 -4.89 -9.26
CA VAL A 186 -21.54 -3.91 -10.09
C VAL A 186 -22.38 -4.57 -11.18
N GLN A 187 -23.68 -4.30 -11.21
CA GLN A 187 -24.58 -4.77 -12.28
C GLN A 187 -24.54 -3.88 -13.53
N ASN A 188 -24.31 -2.58 -13.33
CA ASN A 188 -24.32 -1.55 -14.37
C ASN A 188 -23.21 -0.53 -14.11
N ALA A 189 -22.35 -0.31 -15.11
CA ALA A 189 -21.19 0.58 -15.01
C ALA A 189 -21.58 2.03 -14.67
N THR A 190 -22.69 2.52 -15.20
CA THR A 190 -23.21 3.87 -14.95
C THR A 190 -23.47 4.09 -13.45
N ASP A 191 -24.06 3.10 -12.78
CA ASP A 191 -24.39 3.21 -11.35
C ASP A 191 -23.13 3.22 -10.48
N ALA A 192 -22.05 2.56 -10.92
CA ALA A 192 -20.75 2.60 -10.25
C ALA A 192 -20.03 3.95 -10.43
N VAL A 193 -20.14 4.57 -11.62
CA VAL A 193 -19.67 5.95 -11.85
C VAL A 193 -20.46 6.93 -10.97
N THR A 194 -21.79 6.86 -11.01
CA THR A 194 -22.66 7.70 -10.17
C THR A 194 -22.39 7.51 -8.67
N ALA A 195 -22.15 6.28 -8.20
CA ALA A 195 -21.78 6.02 -6.81
C ALA A 195 -20.42 6.61 -6.43
N PHE A 196 -19.42 6.54 -7.34
CA PHE A 196 -18.10 7.13 -7.14
C PHE A 196 -18.16 8.66 -7.11
N GLU A 197 -18.86 9.29 -8.06
CA GLU A 197 -18.99 10.75 -8.14
C GLU A 197 -19.68 11.33 -6.90
N ASN A 198 -20.78 10.72 -6.45
CA ASN A 198 -21.47 11.12 -5.22
C ASN A 198 -20.56 10.99 -3.98
N LEU A 199 -19.83 9.87 -3.85
CA LEU A 199 -18.90 9.66 -2.73
C LEU A 199 -17.73 10.66 -2.78
N SER A 200 -17.23 10.99 -3.98
CA SER A 200 -16.17 11.99 -4.20
C SER A 200 -16.62 13.40 -3.85
N GLY A 201 -17.83 13.80 -4.28
CA GLY A 201 -18.42 15.09 -3.92
C GLY A 201 -18.60 15.26 -2.41
N VAL A 202 -19.05 14.21 -1.71
CA VAL A 202 -19.21 14.20 -0.24
C VAL A 202 -17.84 14.21 0.46
N ALA A 203 -16.87 13.39 0.04
CA ALA A 203 -15.53 13.36 0.63
C ALA A 203 -14.78 14.69 0.45
N SER A 204 -14.84 15.30 -0.73
CA SER A 204 -14.24 16.60 -1.01
C SER A 204 -14.90 17.70 -0.17
N ARG A 205 -16.23 17.77 -0.16
CA ARG A 205 -16.99 18.83 0.54
C ARG A 205 -16.89 18.79 2.06
N TYR A 206 -16.81 17.60 2.66
CA TYR A 206 -16.95 17.44 4.12
C TYR A 206 -15.71 16.88 4.84
N LEU A 207 -14.73 16.33 4.11
CA LEU A 207 -13.44 15.88 4.68
C LEU A 207 -12.23 16.60 4.06
N ALA A 208 -12.41 17.46 3.05
CA ALA A 208 -11.32 17.99 2.21
C ALA A 208 -10.43 16.89 1.59
N VAL A 209 -11.02 15.72 1.31
CA VAL A 209 -10.34 14.52 0.81
C VAL A 209 -10.58 14.37 -0.69
N SER A 210 -9.53 14.07 -1.44
CA SER A 210 -9.61 13.74 -2.87
C SER A 210 -9.74 12.24 -3.09
N LEU A 211 -10.69 11.81 -3.93
CA LEU A 211 -10.85 10.43 -4.35
C LEU A 211 -10.43 10.26 -5.82
N ALA A 212 -9.63 9.24 -6.09
CA ALA A 212 -9.36 8.76 -7.45
C ALA A 212 -10.10 7.43 -7.69
N GLN A 213 -10.58 7.23 -8.92
CA GLN A 213 -11.18 5.95 -9.30
C GLN A 213 -10.07 4.90 -9.43
N ALA A 214 -10.30 3.69 -8.90
CA ALA A 214 -9.47 2.51 -9.12
C ALA A 214 -10.07 1.54 -10.15
N GLY A 215 -11.28 1.85 -10.64
CA GLY A 215 -12.11 0.98 -11.47
C GLY A 215 -13.32 0.43 -10.72
N TYR A 216 -14.02 -0.49 -11.36
CA TYR A 216 -15.13 -1.25 -10.79
C TYR A 216 -15.03 -2.72 -11.19
N VAL A 217 -15.70 -3.61 -10.46
CA VAL A 217 -15.73 -5.05 -10.73
C VAL A 217 -17.19 -5.48 -10.85
N ALA A 218 -17.52 -6.12 -11.97
CA ALA A 218 -18.87 -6.59 -12.27
C ALA A 218 -19.37 -7.61 -11.24
N GLU A 219 -20.69 -7.69 -11.08
CA GLU A 219 -21.33 -8.80 -10.35
C GLU A 219 -21.12 -10.11 -11.13
N ASP A 220 -20.55 -11.10 -10.46
CA ASP A 220 -20.24 -12.40 -11.05
C ASP A 220 -20.28 -13.51 -9.99
N ALA A 221 -21.23 -14.43 -10.12
CA ALA A 221 -21.37 -15.59 -9.26
C ALA A 221 -20.12 -16.49 -9.24
N ARG A 222 -19.26 -16.42 -10.27
CA ARG A 222 -17.98 -17.14 -10.33
C ARG A 222 -16.97 -16.62 -9.31
N VAL A 223 -17.10 -15.39 -8.80
CA VAL A 223 -16.28 -14.90 -7.69
C VAL A 223 -16.61 -15.64 -6.39
N SER A 224 -17.89 -15.82 -6.08
CA SER A 224 -18.35 -16.66 -4.96
C SER A 224 -17.94 -18.11 -5.15
N ARG A 225 -18.09 -18.66 -6.36
CA ARG A 225 -17.71 -20.05 -6.65
C ARG A 225 -16.20 -20.30 -6.59
N ALA A 226 -15.37 -19.31 -6.94
CA ALA A 226 -13.92 -19.44 -6.82
C ALA A 226 -13.50 -19.55 -5.34
N ARG A 227 -14.11 -18.72 -4.48
CA ARG A 227 -13.93 -18.78 -3.01
C ARG A 227 -14.35 -20.13 -2.42
N GLU A 228 -15.48 -20.70 -2.87
CA GLU A 228 -15.91 -22.06 -2.45
C GLU A 228 -14.93 -23.16 -2.87
N LEU A 229 -14.17 -22.92 -3.95
CA LEU A 229 -13.13 -23.82 -4.45
C LEU A 229 -11.73 -23.48 -3.88
N ALA A 230 -11.63 -22.56 -2.92
CA ALA A 230 -10.39 -22.05 -2.34
C ALA A 230 -9.41 -21.41 -3.36
N ARG A 231 -9.95 -20.77 -4.42
CA ARG A 231 -9.18 -20.20 -5.55
C ARG A 231 -9.51 -18.73 -5.80
N CYS A 232 -8.64 -18.06 -6.56
CA CYS A 232 -8.92 -16.74 -7.13
C CYS A 232 -9.80 -16.88 -8.38
N ALA A 233 -10.77 -15.98 -8.58
CA ALA A 233 -11.67 -15.99 -9.74
C ALA A 233 -10.94 -15.62 -11.04
N VAL A 234 -9.97 -14.72 -10.97
CA VAL A 234 -9.06 -14.38 -12.08
C VAL A 234 -8.32 -15.59 -12.63
N GLU A 235 -8.01 -16.56 -11.76
CA GLU A 235 -7.27 -17.79 -12.09
C GLU A 235 -8.22 -18.94 -12.46
N ALA A 236 -9.25 -19.19 -11.65
CA ALA A 236 -10.19 -20.30 -11.85
C ALA A 236 -11.19 -20.07 -12.99
N PHE A 237 -11.53 -18.81 -13.31
CA PHE A 237 -12.54 -18.43 -14.30
C PHE A 237 -12.09 -17.23 -15.15
N PRO A 238 -10.94 -17.30 -15.85
CA PRO A 238 -10.25 -16.13 -16.43
C PRO A 238 -11.06 -15.36 -17.49
N ALA A 239 -12.09 -15.96 -18.08
CA ALA A 239 -12.91 -15.38 -19.14
C ALA A 239 -14.10 -14.53 -18.65
N THR A 240 -14.42 -14.51 -17.35
CA THR A 240 -15.62 -13.83 -16.83
C THR A 240 -15.47 -12.30 -16.80
N PRO A 241 -16.57 -11.52 -16.66
CA PRO A 241 -16.51 -10.08 -16.49
C PRO A 241 -15.57 -9.67 -15.35
N ALA A 242 -15.84 -10.10 -14.11
CA ALA A 242 -15.02 -9.76 -12.95
C ALA A 242 -13.54 -10.15 -13.12
N ALA A 243 -13.24 -11.30 -13.74
CA ALA A 243 -11.87 -11.72 -14.02
C ALA A 243 -11.13 -10.80 -15.01
N ARG A 244 -11.83 -10.21 -15.99
CA ARG A 244 -11.28 -9.18 -16.88
C ARG A 244 -11.11 -7.85 -16.14
N ASP A 245 -12.10 -7.46 -15.35
CA ASP A 245 -12.10 -6.19 -14.60
C ASP A 245 -10.91 -6.14 -13.63
N TYR A 246 -10.68 -7.21 -12.85
CA TYR A 246 -9.50 -7.30 -11.98
C TYR A 246 -8.16 -7.20 -12.75
N ARG A 247 -8.07 -7.72 -13.99
CA ARG A 247 -6.87 -7.57 -14.83
C ARG A 247 -6.70 -6.17 -15.41
N GLN A 248 -7.79 -5.46 -15.68
CA GLN A 248 -7.76 -4.05 -16.08
C GLN A 248 -7.29 -3.17 -14.91
N ILE A 249 -7.90 -3.35 -13.73
CA ILE A 249 -7.52 -2.64 -12.50
C ILE A 249 -6.05 -2.92 -12.12
N ALA A 250 -5.60 -4.17 -12.28
CA ALA A 250 -4.20 -4.53 -12.09
C ALA A 250 -3.27 -3.80 -13.07
N ALA A 251 -3.62 -3.71 -14.35
CA ALA A 251 -2.83 -2.98 -15.35
C ALA A 251 -2.76 -1.48 -15.05
N GLU A 252 -3.87 -0.87 -14.61
CA GLU A 252 -3.91 0.54 -14.22
C GLU A 252 -3.07 0.83 -12.95
N LEU A 253 -3.07 -0.10 -11.98
CA LEU A 253 -2.29 0.01 -10.74
C LEU A 253 -0.78 0.14 -10.99
N LEU A 254 -0.26 -0.49 -12.05
CA LEU A 254 1.14 -0.35 -12.48
C LEU A 254 1.49 1.09 -12.89
N HIS A 255 0.51 1.86 -13.35
CA HIS A 255 0.66 3.20 -13.93
C HIS A 255 0.12 4.33 -13.01
N TRP A 256 -0.50 3.99 -11.88
CA TRP A 256 -0.89 4.95 -10.86
C TRP A 256 0.34 5.79 -10.40
N PRO A 257 0.22 7.12 -10.22
CA PRO A 257 1.35 7.91 -9.73
C PRO A 257 1.80 7.40 -8.35
N MET A 258 3.09 7.10 -8.20
CA MET A 258 3.69 6.72 -6.92
C MET A 258 3.73 7.95 -6.01
N ARG A 259 3.12 7.83 -4.84
CA ARG A 259 3.10 8.87 -3.80
C ARG A 259 4.13 8.52 -2.71
N PRO A 260 4.78 9.50 -2.06
CA PRO A 260 5.50 9.22 -0.82
C PRO A 260 4.52 8.68 0.23
N ALA A 261 5.01 7.77 1.08
CA ALA A 261 4.21 7.26 2.20
C ALA A 261 3.90 8.40 3.20
N PRO A 262 2.80 8.33 3.98
CA PRO A 262 2.50 9.32 5.00
C PRO A 262 3.65 9.49 6.01
N LEU A 263 4.22 10.69 6.09
CA LEU A 263 5.24 11.02 7.09
C LEU A 263 4.59 11.03 8.49
N ARG A 264 5.14 10.28 9.45
CA ARG A 264 4.70 10.38 10.85
C ARG A 264 5.19 11.70 11.45
N ARG A 265 4.46 12.21 12.45
CA ARG A 265 4.87 13.40 13.22
C ARG A 265 6.26 13.21 13.82
N ASP A 266 6.53 12.02 14.36
CA ASP A 266 7.80 11.59 14.92
C ASP A 266 8.98 11.72 13.92
N ASP A 267 8.71 11.55 12.63
CA ASP A 267 9.71 11.66 11.56
C ASP A 267 9.90 13.11 11.10
N ILE A 268 8.85 13.92 11.19
CA ILE A 268 8.92 15.38 11.02
C ILE A 268 9.72 16.01 12.18
N GLU A 269 9.48 15.60 13.42
CA GLU A 269 10.20 16.08 14.61
C GLU A 269 11.67 15.65 14.60
N ARG A 270 11.97 14.41 14.17
CA ARG A 270 13.34 13.93 13.93
C ARG A 270 14.03 14.66 12.76
N GLY A 271 13.31 14.95 11.68
CA GLY A 271 13.82 15.77 10.57
C GLY A 271 14.12 17.21 10.99
N MET A 272 13.27 17.82 11.83
CA MET A 272 13.48 19.17 12.36
C MET A 272 14.61 19.25 13.39
N THR A 273 14.85 18.21 14.18
CA THR A 273 16.01 18.15 15.08
C THR A 273 17.31 17.88 14.31
N ALA A 274 17.30 17.01 13.29
CA ALA A 274 18.44 16.80 12.40
C ALA A 274 18.84 18.08 11.64
N MET A 275 17.88 18.84 11.10
CA MET A 275 18.16 20.12 10.44
C MET A 275 18.67 21.20 11.41
N LYS A 276 18.23 21.20 12.68
CA LYS A 276 18.82 22.09 13.69
C LYS A 276 20.26 21.71 14.02
N GLY A 277 20.56 20.42 14.18
CA GLY A 277 21.93 19.94 14.44
C GLY A 277 22.92 20.21 13.31
N ALA A 278 22.44 20.46 12.08
CA ALA A 278 23.27 20.87 10.95
C ALA A 278 23.57 22.38 10.90
N GLY A 279 22.89 23.21 11.71
CA GLY A 279 23.02 24.67 11.68
C GLY A 279 24.24 25.22 12.42
N ASP A 280 24.61 24.62 13.55
CA ASP A 280 25.64 25.14 14.47
C ASP A 280 27.09 24.77 14.05
N GLY A 281 27.29 24.34 12.80
CA GLY A 281 28.52 23.68 12.34
C GLY A 281 29.62 24.55 11.72
N GLN A 282 29.41 25.86 11.48
CA GLN A 282 30.40 26.71 10.81
C GLN A 282 30.42 28.16 11.31
N SER A 283 31.33 28.50 12.23
CA SER A 283 31.75 29.89 12.46
C SER A 283 33.11 30.03 13.18
N GLU A 284 34.19 29.43 12.66
CA GLU A 284 35.53 29.89 13.03
C GLU A 284 36.56 29.76 11.88
N CYS A 285 36.61 30.80 11.05
CA CYS A 285 37.69 31.04 10.08
C CYS A 285 38.16 32.50 10.21
N ARG A 286 39.14 32.74 11.09
CA ARG A 286 39.77 34.06 11.24
C ARG A 286 40.60 34.39 10.00
N ALA A 287 40.11 35.32 9.17
CA ALA A 287 40.88 35.87 8.07
C ALA A 287 42.08 36.69 8.58
N GLY A 288 43.28 36.38 8.10
CA GLY A 288 44.47 37.20 8.33
C GLY A 288 44.49 38.43 7.42
N ALA A 289 44.73 39.60 7.97
CA ALA A 289 44.80 40.85 7.21
C ALA A 289 46.19 41.05 6.56
N PRO A 290 46.28 41.40 5.26
CA PRO A 290 47.50 41.92 4.65
C PRO A 290 47.64 43.43 4.89
N ALA A 291 48.89 43.91 5.02
CA ALA A 291 49.17 45.32 5.27
C ALA A 291 49.07 46.18 4.00
N ALA A 292 48.56 47.40 4.13
CA ALA A 292 48.63 48.42 3.08
C ALA A 292 50.07 48.96 2.96
N ARG A 293 50.50 49.26 1.72
CA ARG A 293 51.73 50.00 1.42
C ARG A 293 51.39 51.18 0.52
N GLU A 294 51.89 52.35 0.88
CA GLU A 294 51.68 53.59 0.14
C GLU A 294 52.51 53.63 -1.16
N LEU A 295 51.99 54.30 -2.18
CA LEU A 295 52.78 55.05 -3.17
C LEU A 295 52.07 56.39 -3.44
N SER A 296 52.87 57.40 -3.80
CA SER A 296 52.52 58.83 -3.75
C SER A 296 52.47 59.47 -5.16
N SER A 297 52.43 60.81 -5.21
CA SER A 297 52.40 61.70 -6.40
C SER A 297 50.98 61.95 -6.96
N THR A 298 50.52 63.16 -7.33
CA THR A 298 50.93 64.60 -7.25
C THR A 298 49.74 65.40 -7.84
N ALA A 299 49.44 66.69 -7.61
CA ALA A 299 49.83 67.79 -6.69
C ALA A 299 48.79 68.95 -6.95
N SER A 300 48.94 70.25 -6.69
CA SER A 300 49.99 71.09 -6.08
C SER A 300 49.41 72.47 -5.69
N MET A 301 49.80 73.02 -4.52
CA MET A 301 49.88 74.46 -4.21
C MET A 301 50.72 74.66 -2.94
#